data_AF-A0A7S1FG41-F1
#
_entry.id   AF-A0A7S1FG41-F1
#
_cell.length_a   1.000
_cell.length_b   1.000
_cell.length_c   1.000
_cell.angle_alpha   90.00
_cell.angle_beta   90.00
_cell.angle_gamma   90.00
#
_symmetry.space_group_name_H-M   'P 1'
#
loop_
_entity.id
_entity.type
_entity.pdbx_description
1 polymer ?
#
loop_
_entity_poly.entity_id
_entity_poly.type
_entity_poly.pdbx_seq_one_letter_code
_entity_poly.pdbx_strand_id
1 'polypeptide(L)'
;NAVVEAFPRARSLLVLEEGLRFAPDLLWYFAQLEPLLHLDPSLLSITGLNDYGLAPYAADATVVMRSDWFGGVAWLVARDTLRDELLPQWPASGWEQLFRSDHLRRQFLIPELSRAKRAVSAAVASRLPSVESTAMQSIPLCSERVVHLGNVSRLRSDEYHRLFLKDWPGEGLLNAVVTSVNKLKVGGHEESPWLIAFQNEDPETDQSWRPIGRFFGFTQEPPIRCTYFGVLRVRWRQSIGFLVSSASPAFGWTSPLLDPVDPSSFIVDPPPHLPPNGKLLASGVGVSCATFCQKRGGLCVSEDLLFVNTCEALAKKLECTACESSEGAEIPARVVARQSPLFG
;
A
#
# COMPACT_ATOMS: atom_id res chain seq x y z
N ASN A 1 1.72 -6.05 31.06
CA ASN A 1 2.74 -5.85 32.11
C ASN A 1 3.88 -6.86 32.06
N ALA A 2 3.61 -8.18 32.00
CA ALA A 2 4.66 -9.22 32.04
C ALA A 2 5.86 -9.02 31.09
N VAL A 3 5.65 -8.61 29.82
CA VAL A 3 6.76 -8.39 28.87
C VAL A 3 7.65 -7.20 29.25
N VAL A 4 7.03 -6.11 29.71
CA VAL A 4 7.72 -4.88 30.14
C VAL A 4 8.51 -5.11 31.44
N GLU A 5 8.04 -6.01 32.28
CA GLU A 5 8.69 -6.46 33.52
C GLU A 5 9.84 -7.46 33.25
N ALA A 6 9.65 -8.37 32.28
CA ALA A 6 10.66 -9.36 31.91
C ALA A 6 11.91 -8.74 31.26
N PHE A 7 11.76 -7.60 30.57
CA PHE A 7 12.85 -6.91 29.87
C PHE A 7 13.01 -5.46 30.38
N PRO A 8 13.49 -5.25 31.62
CA PRO A 8 13.49 -3.93 32.25
C PRO A 8 14.45 -2.92 31.60
N ARG A 9 15.42 -3.38 30.82
CA ARG A 9 16.38 -2.54 30.08
C ARG A 9 15.98 -2.25 28.63
N ALA A 10 14.90 -2.85 28.14
CA ALA A 10 14.42 -2.57 26.80
C ALA A 10 13.89 -1.13 26.72
N ARG A 11 14.29 -0.39 25.68
CA ARG A 11 13.78 0.98 25.44
C ARG A 11 12.49 0.98 24.61
N SER A 12 12.36 -0.02 23.75
CA SER A 12 11.26 -0.16 22.79
C SER A 12 10.91 -1.64 22.63
N LEU A 13 9.68 -1.92 22.20
CA LEU A 13 9.18 -3.27 21.98
C LEU A 13 8.70 -3.39 20.53
N LEU A 14 9.24 -4.37 19.80
CA LEU A 14 8.78 -4.76 18.47
C LEU A 14 7.76 -5.89 18.62
N VAL A 15 6.54 -5.65 18.16
CA VAL A 15 5.44 -6.60 18.22
C VAL A 15 5.28 -7.24 16.84
N LEU A 16 5.43 -8.57 16.80
CA LEU A 16 5.27 -9.39 15.60
C LEU A 16 4.17 -10.41 15.85
N GLU A 17 3.13 -10.37 15.02
CA GLU A 17 2.03 -11.34 15.06
C GLU A 17 2.43 -12.64 14.34
N GLU A 18 1.77 -13.75 14.69
CA GLU A 18 1.88 -14.98 13.92
C GLU A 18 1.30 -14.80 12.51
N GLY A 19 1.84 -15.53 11.53
CA GLY A 19 1.34 -15.49 10.16
C GLY A 19 1.78 -14.27 9.34
N LEU A 20 2.75 -13.49 9.83
CA LEU A 20 3.38 -12.43 9.05
C LEU A 20 4.49 -12.97 8.14
N ARG A 21 4.62 -12.38 6.94
CA ARG A 21 5.79 -12.50 6.08
C ARG A 21 6.65 -11.26 6.25
N PHE A 22 7.97 -11.45 6.27
CA PHE A 22 8.94 -10.39 6.53
C PHE A 22 9.90 -10.19 5.37
N ALA A 23 10.27 -8.93 5.13
CA ALA A 23 11.41 -8.54 4.33
C ALA A 23 12.71 -8.91 5.08
N PRO A 24 13.81 -9.17 4.36
CA PRO A 24 15.06 -9.58 4.99
C PRO A 24 15.75 -8.45 5.78
N ASP A 25 15.40 -7.18 5.52
CA ASP A 25 15.90 -6.01 6.26
C ASP A 25 14.98 -5.54 7.41
N LEU A 26 13.91 -6.28 7.78
CA LEU A 26 12.91 -5.84 8.76
C LEU A 26 13.52 -5.27 10.05
N LEU A 27 14.44 -6.01 10.68
CA LEU A 27 15.06 -5.58 11.93
C LEU A 27 15.99 -4.39 11.72
N TRP A 28 16.65 -4.31 10.55
CA TRP A 28 17.51 -3.20 10.18
C TRP A 28 16.71 -1.91 9.92
N TYR A 29 15.53 -2.03 9.33
CA TYR A 29 14.57 -0.93 9.18
C TYR A 29 14.17 -0.36 10.55
N PHE A 30 13.74 -1.20 11.49
CA PHE A 30 13.36 -0.75 12.83
C PHE A 30 14.53 -0.19 13.62
N ALA A 31 15.72 -0.78 13.52
CA ALA A 31 16.90 -0.32 14.25
C ALA A 31 17.30 1.12 13.86
N GLN A 32 17.16 1.49 12.58
CA GLN A 32 17.45 2.85 12.10
C GLN A 32 16.42 3.88 12.60
N LEU A 33 15.17 3.47 12.83
CA LEU A 33 14.06 4.37 13.17
C LEU A 33 13.77 4.44 14.67
N GLU A 34 14.14 3.42 15.46
CA GLU A 34 13.91 3.36 16.91
C GLU A 34 14.28 4.63 17.67
N PRO A 35 15.42 5.31 17.38
CA PRO A 35 15.77 6.52 18.11
C PRO A 35 14.72 7.64 17.97
N LEU A 36 13.99 7.70 16.85
CA LEU A 36 12.99 8.74 16.62
C LEU A 36 11.80 8.63 17.58
N LEU A 37 11.43 7.43 18.05
CA LEU A 37 10.37 7.24 19.04
C LEU A 37 10.66 7.96 20.36
N HIS A 38 11.93 8.20 20.66
CA HIS A 38 12.37 8.88 21.89
C HIS A 38 12.70 10.35 21.68
N LEU A 39 12.90 10.76 20.42
CA LEU A 39 13.31 12.13 20.05
C LEU A 39 12.14 12.97 19.53
N ASP A 40 11.07 12.34 19.06
CA ASP A 40 9.90 13.01 18.52
C ASP A 40 8.63 12.55 19.25
N PRO A 41 8.11 13.35 20.23
CA PRO A 41 6.93 12.99 21.00
C PRO A 41 5.65 12.97 20.16
N SER A 42 5.67 13.49 18.94
CA SER A 42 4.52 13.42 18.02
C SER A 42 4.39 12.05 17.34
N LEU A 43 5.36 11.14 17.51
CA LEU A 43 5.30 9.76 17.02
C LEU A 43 4.78 8.81 18.10
N LEU A 44 3.86 7.93 17.71
CA LEU A 44 3.34 6.87 18.58
C LEU A 44 4.03 5.53 18.32
N SER A 45 4.17 5.14 17.05
CA SER A 45 4.71 3.84 16.67
C SER A 45 5.31 3.89 15.26
N ILE A 46 6.20 2.95 14.97
CA ILE A 46 6.67 2.66 13.61
C ILE A 46 6.00 1.36 13.18
N THR A 47 5.54 1.24 11.93
CA THR A 47 4.97 0.00 11.40
C THR A 47 5.76 -0.49 10.18
N GLY A 48 5.59 -1.78 9.85
CA GLY A 48 6.25 -2.42 8.71
C GLY A 48 5.37 -2.49 7.46
N LEU A 49 4.15 -1.96 7.47
CA LEU A 49 3.18 -2.11 6.39
C LEU A 49 2.78 -0.76 5.80
N ASN A 50 2.77 -0.70 4.48
CA ASN A 50 2.04 0.27 3.69
C ASN A 50 0.80 -0.43 3.09
N ASP A 51 -0.39 -0.14 3.62
CA ASP A 51 -1.66 -0.72 3.12
C ASP A 51 -1.88 -0.41 1.64
N TYR A 52 -1.34 0.71 1.15
CA TYR A 52 -1.46 1.18 -0.22
C TYR A 52 -0.14 1.13 -1.01
N GLY A 53 0.80 0.29 -0.55
CA GLY A 53 1.99 -0.07 -1.30
C GLY A 53 1.60 -0.96 -2.48
N LEU A 54 1.35 -0.35 -3.64
CA LEU A 54 0.95 -1.09 -4.84
C LEU A 54 2.16 -1.68 -5.54
N ALA A 55 2.27 -2.99 -5.64
CA ALA A 55 3.04 -3.55 -6.75
C ALA A 55 2.33 -3.17 -8.06
N PRO A 56 3.07 -2.93 -9.15
CA PRO A 56 4.53 -2.92 -9.26
C PRO A 56 5.14 -1.51 -9.06
N TYR A 57 4.40 -0.57 -8.50
CA TYR A 57 4.81 0.83 -8.43
C TYR A 57 5.61 1.15 -7.17
N ALA A 58 5.17 0.72 -6.00
CA ALA A 58 5.92 0.86 -4.75
C ALA A 58 7.25 0.10 -4.88
N ALA A 59 8.35 0.86 -4.93
CA ALA A 59 9.66 0.32 -5.31
C ALA A 59 10.82 0.92 -4.50
N ASP A 60 10.67 2.11 -3.92
CA ASP A 60 11.77 2.73 -3.19
C ASP A 60 11.86 2.21 -1.75
N ALA A 61 12.84 1.35 -1.50
CA ALA A 61 13.10 0.78 -0.18
C ALA A 61 13.61 1.81 0.84
N THR A 62 14.13 2.97 0.41
CA THR A 62 14.72 4.00 1.28
C THR A 62 13.69 5.01 1.79
N VAL A 63 12.49 5.01 1.22
CA VAL A 63 11.44 5.97 1.57
C VAL A 63 10.64 5.51 2.78
N VAL A 64 10.52 6.43 3.74
CA VAL A 64 9.66 6.32 4.92
C VAL A 64 8.79 7.57 4.97
N MET A 65 7.53 7.36 5.35
CA MET A 65 6.48 8.37 5.39
C MET A 65 5.91 8.46 6.81
N ARG A 66 5.40 9.64 7.18
CA ARG A 66 4.52 9.78 8.34
C ARG A 66 3.08 9.52 7.90
N SER A 67 2.30 8.91 8.78
CA SER A 67 0.89 8.68 8.55
C SER A 67 0.08 8.87 9.83
N ASP A 68 -1.17 9.28 9.69
CA ASP A 68 -2.17 9.30 10.77
C ASP A 68 -2.83 7.92 10.96
N TRP A 69 -2.54 6.97 10.06
CA TRP A 69 -3.10 5.63 10.08
C TRP A 69 -2.18 4.61 10.76
N PHE A 70 -2.74 3.88 11.72
CA PHE A 70 -2.07 2.72 12.31
C PHE A 70 -2.33 1.44 11.51
N GLY A 71 -1.30 0.96 10.81
CA GLY A 71 -1.38 -0.27 9.99
C GLY A 71 -1.35 -1.60 10.76
N GLY A 72 -0.98 -1.59 12.05
CA GLY A 72 -1.06 -2.78 12.92
C GLY A 72 -0.10 -3.94 12.62
N VAL A 73 0.64 -3.91 11.52
CA VAL A 73 1.49 -5.02 11.07
C VAL A 73 2.95 -4.73 11.32
N ALA A 74 3.57 -5.59 12.14
CA ALA A 74 4.95 -5.47 12.64
C ALA A 74 5.22 -4.05 13.14
N TRP A 75 4.99 -3.78 14.42
CA TRP A 75 5.01 -2.42 14.93
C TRP A 75 5.93 -2.26 16.14
N LEU A 76 6.64 -1.15 16.17
CA LEU A 76 7.62 -0.79 17.20
C LEU A 76 7.09 0.39 18.01
N VAL A 77 7.04 0.23 19.32
CA VAL A 77 6.57 1.25 20.27
C VAL A 77 7.60 1.50 21.36
N ALA A 78 7.69 2.74 21.85
CA ALA A 78 8.48 3.07 23.02
C ALA A 78 7.91 2.37 24.27
N ARG A 79 8.79 1.84 25.12
CA ARG A 79 8.38 1.08 26.32
C ARG A 79 7.52 1.91 27.25
N ASP A 80 7.90 3.17 27.49
CA ASP A 80 7.19 4.04 28.43
C ASP A 80 5.80 4.41 27.90
N THR A 81 5.67 4.74 26.61
CA THR A 81 4.35 4.93 25.98
C THR A 81 3.47 3.68 26.06
N LEU A 82 4.03 2.50 25.81
CA LEU A 82 3.28 1.25 25.98
C LEU A 82 2.81 1.06 27.43
N ARG A 83 3.70 1.23 28.41
CA ARG A 83 3.42 1.01 29.83
C ARG A 83 2.44 2.03 30.42
N ASP A 84 2.69 3.30 30.18
CA ASP A 84 2.07 4.41 30.91
C ASP A 84 0.84 4.96 30.20
N GLU A 85 0.75 4.82 28.87
CA GLU A 85 -0.32 5.41 28.07
C GLU A 85 -1.26 4.36 27.46
N LEU A 86 -0.71 3.31 26.85
CA LEU A 86 -1.50 2.32 26.09
C LEU A 86 -2.07 1.20 26.96
N LEU A 87 -1.24 0.52 27.77
CA LEU A 87 -1.66 -0.62 28.58
C LEU A 87 -2.78 -0.29 29.59
N PRO A 88 -2.82 0.90 30.24
CA PRO A 88 -3.91 1.26 31.14
C PRO A 88 -5.27 1.39 30.44
N GLN A 89 -5.28 1.66 29.14
CA GLN A 89 -6.47 1.84 28.31
C GLN A 89 -6.72 0.64 27.38
N TRP A 90 -5.98 -0.46 27.54
CA TRP A 90 -6.02 -1.58 26.62
C TRP A 90 -7.39 -2.26 26.62
N PRO A 91 -8.08 -2.34 25.47
CA PRO A 91 -9.43 -2.90 25.42
C PRO A 91 -9.40 -4.44 25.43
N ALA A 92 -10.53 -5.06 25.79
CA ALA A 92 -10.69 -6.51 25.75
C ALA A 92 -10.66 -7.07 24.31
N SER A 93 -11.08 -6.27 23.33
CA SER A 93 -11.10 -6.62 21.91
C SER A 93 -10.90 -5.36 21.05
N GLY A 94 -10.45 -5.52 19.81
CA GLY A 94 -10.31 -4.39 18.88
C GLY A 94 -9.22 -3.39 19.28
N TRP A 95 -8.13 -3.88 19.88
CA TRP A 95 -7.02 -3.05 20.38
C TRP A 95 -6.41 -2.12 19.35
N GLU A 96 -6.45 -2.45 18.06
CA GLU A 96 -6.00 -1.54 16.99
C GLU A 96 -6.76 -0.21 16.99
N GLN A 97 -8.03 -0.19 17.42
CA GLN A 97 -8.84 1.02 17.48
C GLN A 97 -8.32 2.00 18.54
N LEU A 98 -7.65 1.52 19.59
CA LEU A 98 -7.03 2.38 20.60
C LEU A 98 -5.98 3.30 19.96
N PHE A 99 -5.16 2.76 19.04
CA PHE A 99 -4.15 3.53 18.32
C PHE A 99 -4.73 4.58 17.37
N ARG A 100 -6.02 4.46 17.03
CA ARG A 100 -6.76 5.37 16.15
C ARG A 100 -7.70 6.30 16.94
N SER A 101 -7.63 6.26 18.27
CA SER A 101 -8.52 7.06 19.12
C SER A 101 -8.10 8.54 19.15
N ASP A 102 -9.08 9.43 19.27
CA ASP A 102 -8.86 10.88 19.29
C ASP A 102 -7.94 11.36 20.42
N HIS A 103 -7.88 10.61 21.52
CA HIS A 103 -7.02 10.91 22.67
C HIS A 103 -5.54 10.62 22.41
N LEU A 104 -5.21 9.88 21.34
CA LEU A 104 -3.86 9.45 20.99
C LEU A 104 -3.44 9.95 19.60
N ARG A 105 -3.91 11.15 19.19
CA ARG A 105 -3.58 11.82 17.90
C ARG A 105 -2.08 12.16 17.78
N ARG A 106 -1.28 11.12 17.59
CA ARG A 106 0.13 11.08 17.23
C ARG A 106 0.24 10.27 15.94
N GLN A 107 1.38 10.41 15.27
CA GLN A 107 1.58 9.83 13.95
C GLN A 107 2.41 8.56 14.00
N PHE A 108 2.40 7.85 12.89
CA PHE A 108 3.10 6.61 12.66
C PHE A 108 4.14 6.79 11.57
N LEU A 109 5.24 6.03 11.63
CA LEU A 109 6.14 5.89 10.49
C LEU A 109 5.80 4.61 9.72
N ILE A 110 5.63 4.74 8.41
CA ILE A 110 5.35 3.64 7.47
C ILE A 110 6.37 3.66 6.33
N PRO A 111 6.82 2.52 5.80
CA PRO A 111 7.71 2.51 4.64
C PRO A 111 6.93 2.78 3.34
N GLU A 112 7.58 3.18 2.25
CA GLU A 112 6.93 3.11 0.92
C GLU A 112 6.80 1.65 0.46
N LEU A 113 7.91 0.91 0.55
CA LEU A 113 7.97 -0.53 0.27
C LEU A 113 7.83 -1.33 1.57
N SER A 114 6.77 -2.11 1.73
CA SER A 114 6.47 -2.82 2.98
C SER A 114 7.62 -3.74 3.43
N ARG A 115 7.83 -3.82 4.75
CA ARG A 115 8.77 -4.74 5.41
C ARG A 115 8.10 -5.92 6.07
N ALA A 116 6.79 -5.82 6.31
CA ALA A 116 5.98 -6.93 6.77
C ALA A 116 4.60 -6.87 6.12
N LYS A 117 4.01 -8.03 5.88
CA LYS A 117 2.61 -8.15 5.48
C LYS A 117 1.98 -9.41 6.07
N ARG A 118 0.67 -9.42 6.23
CA ARG A 118 -0.07 -10.61 6.64
C ARG A 118 -0.01 -11.64 5.51
N ALA A 119 0.34 -12.88 5.83
CA ALA A 119 0.18 -13.99 4.90
C ALA A 119 -1.32 -14.24 4.75
N VAL A 120 -1.87 -13.93 3.58
CA VAL A 120 -3.25 -14.30 3.28
C VAL A 120 -3.23 -15.75 2.82
N SER A 121 -3.60 -16.68 3.69
CA SER A 121 -3.78 -18.08 3.29
C SER A 121 -4.99 -18.20 2.34
N ALA A 122 -5.03 -19.24 1.51
CA ALA A 122 -6.17 -19.51 0.64
C ALA A 122 -7.51 -19.59 1.41
N ALA A 123 -7.47 -20.14 2.63
CA ALA A 123 -8.64 -20.24 3.51
C ALA A 123 -9.13 -18.89 4.06
N VAL A 124 -8.23 -17.90 4.19
CA VAL A 124 -8.59 -16.52 4.58
C VAL A 124 -9.02 -15.72 3.35
N ALA A 125 -8.34 -15.90 2.21
CA ALA A 125 -8.68 -15.26 0.94
C ALA A 125 -10.12 -15.57 0.51
N SER A 126 -10.56 -16.82 0.64
CA SER A 126 -11.91 -17.25 0.27
C SER A 126 -13.03 -16.70 1.15
N ARG A 127 -12.71 -16.11 2.31
CA ARG A 127 -13.66 -15.48 3.24
C ARG A 127 -13.73 -13.96 3.10
N LEU A 128 -12.79 -13.36 2.37
CA LEU A 128 -12.76 -11.94 2.09
C LEU A 128 -13.37 -11.66 0.71
N PRO A 129 -13.93 -10.47 0.48
CA PRO A 129 -14.23 -10.02 -0.88
C PRO A 129 -12.98 -10.20 -1.75
N SER A 130 -13.17 -10.73 -2.97
CA SER A 130 -12.05 -11.06 -3.87
C SER A 130 -11.11 -9.88 -4.12
N VAL A 131 -11.66 -8.65 -4.13
CA VAL A 131 -10.86 -7.44 -4.35
C VAL A 131 -10.01 -7.07 -3.14
N GLU A 132 -10.52 -7.26 -1.92
CA GLU A 132 -9.77 -6.97 -0.69
C GLU A 132 -8.64 -7.98 -0.47
N SER A 133 -8.91 -9.27 -0.69
CA SER A 133 -7.87 -10.29 -0.63
C SER A 133 -6.79 -10.09 -1.69
N THR A 134 -7.16 -9.68 -2.90
CA THR A 134 -6.22 -9.35 -3.98
C THR A 134 -5.35 -8.14 -3.60
N ALA A 135 -5.95 -7.06 -3.11
CA ALA A 135 -5.22 -5.87 -2.66
C ALA A 135 -4.22 -6.20 -1.55
N MET A 136 -4.60 -7.02 -0.56
CA MET A 136 -3.69 -7.41 0.52
C MET A 136 -2.54 -8.32 0.04
N GLN A 137 -2.82 -9.25 -0.88
CA GLN A 137 -1.80 -10.17 -1.41
C GLN A 137 -0.77 -9.45 -2.26
N SER A 138 -1.20 -8.40 -2.96
CA SER A 138 -0.42 -7.67 -3.95
C SER A 138 0.62 -6.71 -3.37
N ILE A 139 0.54 -6.40 -2.07
CA ILE A 139 1.51 -5.52 -1.40
C ILE A 139 2.92 -6.13 -1.49
N PRO A 140 3.90 -5.47 -2.15
CA PRO A 140 5.24 -6.02 -2.31
C PRO A 140 6.01 -5.93 -0.99
N LEU A 141 6.89 -6.90 -0.76
CA LEU A 141 7.87 -6.82 0.33
C LEU A 141 9.22 -6.40 -0.22
N CYS A 142 9.96 -5.61 0.54
CA CYS A 142 11.36 -5.34 0.24
C CYS A 142 12.15 -6.65 0.13
N SER A 143 12.96 -6.77 -0.90
CA SER A 143 13.82 -7.93 -1.17
C SER A 143 15.29 -7.67 -0.83
N GLU A 144 15.66 -6.41 -0.57
CA GLU A 144 17.01 -6.00 -0.20
C GLU A 144 17.33 -6.38 1.24
N ARG A 145 18.52 -6.93 1.48
CA ARG A 145 18.94 -7.36 2.83
C ARG A 145 19.41 -6.22 3.72
N VAL A 146 19.93 -5.15 3.11
CA VAL A 146 20.52 -4.01 3.81
C VAL A 146 20.13 -2.75 3.06
N VAL A 147 19.26 -1.95 3.67
CA VAL A 147 18.76 -0.68 3.12
C VAL A 147 19.17 0.45 4.05
N HIS A 148 19.88 1.44 3.53
CA HIS A 148 20.23 2.64 4.29
C HIS A 148 19.18 3.73 4.07
N LEU A 149 18.44 4.11 5.11
CA LEU A 149 17.37 5.11 5.03
C LEU A 149 17.89 6.56 4.92
N GLY A 150 19.21 6.74 4.98
CA GLY A 150 19.86 8.04 4.99
C GLY A 150 19.61 8.80 6.29
N ASN A 151 19.43 10.11 6.20
CA ASN A 151 19.16 10.95 7.36
C ASN A 151 17.71 10.79 7.84
N VAL A 152 17.51 9.93 8.85
CA VAL A 152 16.18 9.69 9.43
C VAL A 152 15.63 10.87 10.24
N SER A 153 16.44 11.86 10.61
CA SER A 153 15.94 13.08 11.29
C SER A 153 14.99 13.90 10.42
N ARG A 154 14.97 13.66 9.10
CA ARG A 154 13.97 14.23 8.18
C ARG A 154 12.53 13.77 8.46
N LEU A 155 12.36 12.74 9.27
CA LEU A 155 11.06 12.14 9.60
C LEU A 155 10.46 12.71 10.90
N ARG A 156 11.17 13.61 11.60
CA ARG A 156 10.60 14.37 12.72
C ARG A 156 9.50 15.30 12.22
N SER A 157 8.52 15.62 13.06
CA SER A 157 7.29 16.34 12.67
C SER A 157 7.52 17.53 11.72
N ASP A 158 8.31 18.53 12.14
CA ASP A 158 8.48 19.78 11.39
C ASP A 158 9.31 19.58 10.11
N GLU A 159 10.36 18.75 10.17
CA GLU A 159 11.17 18.39 9.01
C GLU A 159 10.35 17.61 7.98
N TYR A 160 9.55 16.65 8.44
CA TYR A 160 8.73 15.86 7.55
C TYR A 160 7.63 16.70 6.91
N HIS A 161 7.02 17.63 7.65
CA HIS A 161 6.02 18.53 7.09
C HIS A 161 6.60 19.37 5.95
N ARG A 162 7.80 19.94 6.15
CA ARG A 162 8.54 20.67 5.09
C ARG A 162 8.93 19.77 3.92
N LEU A 163 9.40 18.55 4.21
CA LEU A 163 9.73 17.53 3.21
C LEU A 163 8.51 17.18 2.35
N PHE A 164 7.39 16.86 3.00
CA PHE A 164 6.14 16.45 2.36
C PHE A 164 5.58 17.54 1.46
N LEU A 165 5.59 18.79 1.92
CA LEU A 165 5.09 19.92 1.13
C LEU A 165 6.00 20.30 -0.02
N LYS A 166 7.32 20.36 0.20
CA LYS A 166 8.23 21.03 -0.74
C LYS A 166 9.58 20.33 -0.93
N ASP A 167 10.24 19.96 0.16
CA ASP A 167 11.68 19.66 0.11
C ASP A 167 11.99 18.26 -0.46
N TRP A 168 10.97 17.43 -0.71
CA TRP A 168 11.17 16.18 -1.42
C TRP A 168 11.63 16.48 -2.86
N PRO A 169 12.82 16.02 -3.28
CA PRO A 169 13.37 16.39 -4.57
C PRO A 169 12.45 16.04 -5.73
N GLY A 170 11.81 17.05 -6.32
CA GLY A 170 10.86 16.89 -7.42
C GLY A 170 9.53 16.25 -7.06
N GLU A 171 9.30 15.79 -5.82
CA GLU A 171 8.10 15.01 -5.45
C GLU A 171 7.22 15.66 -4.36
N GLY A 172 7.52 16.86 -3.88
CA GLY A 172 6.71 17.54 -2.85
C GLY A 172 5.28 17.90 -3.31
N LEU A 173 4.31 17.92 -2.39
CA LEU A 173 2.89 18.21 -2.67
C LEU A 173 2.69 19.55 -3.41
N LEU A 174 3.42 20.60 -3.04
CA LEU A 174 3.30 21.92 -3.66
C LEU A 174 3.89 21.99 -5.08
N ASN A 175 4.68 20.98 -5.47
CA ASN A 175 5.18 20.84 -6.84
C ASN A 175 4.24 19.99 -7.71
N ALA A 176 3.18 19.43 -7.14
CA ALA A 176 2.27 18.54 -7.83
C ALA A 176 1.37 19.29 -8.81
N VAL A 177 1.21 18.72 -10.00
CA VAL A 177 0.38 19.28 -11.07
C VAL A 177 -1.02 18.66 -11.00
N VAL A 178 -2.05 19.51 -10.99
CA VAL A 178 -3.43 19.05 -11.04
C VAL A 178 -3.66 18.23 -12.31
N THR A 179 -4.15 17.00 -12.15
CA THR A 179 -4.40 16.08 -13.27
C THR A 179 -5.86 15.65 -13.32
N SER A 180 -6.21 14.83 -14.32
CA SER A 180 -7.54 14.26 -14.47
C SER A 180 -7.51 12.74 -14.41
N VAL A 181 -8.62 12.13 -13.98
CA VAL A 181 -8.76 10.66 -13.91
C VAL A 181 -8.48 10.02 -15.28
N ASN A 182 -8.89 10.67 -16.37
CA ASN A 182 -8.64 10.16 -17.72
C ASN A 182 -7.14 10.13 -18.07
N LYS A 183 -6.36 11.14 -17.65
CA LYS A 183 -4.90 11.13 -17.83
C LYS A 183 -4.25 9.97 -17.06
N LEU A 184 -4.67 9.73 -15.81
CA LEU A 184 -4.18 8.61 -15.00
C LEU A 184 -4.52 7.23 -15.61
N LYS A 185 -5.70 7.13 -16.24
CA LYS A 185 -6.15 5.91 -16.93
C LYS A 185 -5.32 5.64 -18.18
N VAL A 186 -5.27 6.59 -19.11
CA VAL A 186 -4.55 6.45 -20.38
C VAL A 186 -3.05 6.25 -20.11
N GLY A 187 -2.51 7.02 -19.16
CA GLY A 187 -1.09 7.05 -18.86
C GLY A 187 -0.29 8.00 -19.73
N GLY A 188 0.97 8.14 -19.35
CA GLY A 188 1.98 8.93 -20.04
C GLY A 188 3.30 8.90 -19.27
N HIS A 189 4.34 9.55 -19.81
CA HIS A 189 5.51 9.90 -19.02
C HIS A 189 5.18 11.14 -18.20
N GLU A 190 4.69 10.91 -16.98
CA GLU A 190 4.54 11.97 -15.98
C GLU A 190 5.90 12.12 -15.28
N GLU A 191 6.67 13.14 -15.66
CA GLU A 191 7.93 13.48 -14.98
C GLU A 191 7.70 14.24 -13.67
N SER A 192 6.54 14.90 -13.54
CA SER A 192 6.15 15.66 -12.36
C SER A 192 5.16 14.91 -11.50
N PRO A 193 5.16 15.12 -10.17
CA PRO A 193 4.13 14.64 -9.29
C PRO A 193 2.76 15.18 -9.72
N TRP A 194 1.72 14.40 -9.46
CA TRP A 194 0.35 14.77 -9.81
C TRP A 194 -0.54 14.86 -8.58
N LEU A 195 -1.59 15.67 -8.71
CA LEU A 195 -2.57 15.93 -7.66
C LEU A 195 -3.98 15.70 -8.19
N ILE A 196 -4.80 14.98 -7.44
CA ILE A 196 -6.26 14.99 -7.58
C ILE A 196 -6.86 15.25 -6.19
N ALA A 197 -7.60 16.35 -6.07
CA ALA A 197 -8.55 16.49 -4.97
C ALA A 197 -9.88 15.82 -5.35
N PHE A 198 -10.54 15.18 -4.39
CA PHE A 198 -11.83 14.51 -4.60
C PHE A 198 -12.83 14.93 -3.53
N GLN A 199 -14.11 14.96 -3.92
CA GLN A 199 -15.20 15.24 -3.00
C GLN A 199 -15.35 14.09 -2.02
N ASN A 200 -15.33 14.41 -0.74
CA ASN A 200 -15.43 13.46 0.35
C ASN A 200 -15.85 14.22 1.61
N GLU A 201 -16.83 13.70 2.34
CA GLU A 201 -17.38 14.33 3.54
C GLU A 201 -16.57 13.98 4.79
N ASP A 202 -16.07 12.73 4.86
CA ASP A 202 -15.28 12.23 5.97
C ASP A 202 -14.36 11.07 5.51
N PRO A 203 -13.03 11.23 5.55
CA PRO A 203 -12.09 10.16 5.19
C PRO A 203 -12.24 8.87 6.02
N GLU A 204 -12.84 8.96 7.21
CA GLU A 204 -12.99 7.82 8.12
C GLU A 204 -14.23 6.97 7.85
N THR A 205 -15.29 7.57 7.27
CA THR A 205 -16.60 6.91 7.18
C THR A 205 -17.28 6.99 5.82
N ASP A 206 -16.89 7.93 4.96
CA ASP A 206 -17.57 8.18 3.69
C ASP A 206 -17.22 7.11 2.64
N GLN A 207 -18.27 6.47 2.10
CA GLN A 207 -18.17 5.42 1.10
C GLN A 207 -17.80 5.94 -0.31
N SER A 208 -17.75 7.25 -0.50
CA SER A 208 -17.30 7.89 -1.74
C SER A 208 -15.86 7.51 -2.12
N TRP A 209 -15.08 6.97 -1.18
CA TRP A 209 -13.77 6.35 -1.44
C TRP A 209 -13.83 5.11 -2.35
N ARG A 210 -14.90 4.31 -2.29
CA ARG A 210 -15.01 3.02 -3.00
C ARG A 210 -14.62 3.06 -4.48
N PRO A 211 -15.16 3.97 -5.33
CA PRO A 211 -14.76 4.05 -6.74
C PRO A 211 -13.28 4.41 -6.93
N ILE A 212 -12.72 5.25 -6.05
CA ILE A 212 -11.30 5.64 -6.08
C ILE A 212 -10.43 4.45 -5.70
N GLY A 213 -10.73 3.78 -4.57
CA GLY A 213 -10.03 2.59 -4.14
C GLY A 213 -10.05 1.50 -5.20
N ARG A 214 -11.19 1.30 -5.88
CA ARG A 214 -11.31 0.36 -7.00
C ARG A 214 -10.42 0.74 -8.18
N PHE A 215 -10.36 2.02 -8.57
CA PHE A 215 -9.55 2.48 -9.70
C PHE A 215 -8.05 2.18 -9.49
N PHE A 216 -7.55 2.36 -8.27
CA PHE A 216 -6.14 2.15 -7.93
C PHE A 216 -5.82 0.73 -7.45
N GLY A 217 -6.82 -0.13 -7.23
CA GLY A 217 -6.61 -1.48 -6.69
C GLY A 217 -6.35 -1.50 -5.18
N PHE A 218 -6.81 -0.48 -4.45
CA PHE A 218 -6.73 -0.38 -3.00
C PHE A 218 -7.90 -1.10 -2.30
N THR A 219 -7.83 -1.18 -0.97
CA THR A 219 -9.03 -1.48 -0.17
C THR A 219 -10.09 -0.41 -0.42
N GLN A 220 -11.33 -0.87 -0.66
CA GLN A 220 -12.42 0.01 -1.11
C GLN A 220 -13.21 0.62 0.04
N GLU A 221 -13.17 -0.02 1.22
CA GLU A 221 -13.91 0.46 2.38
C GLU A 221 -13.11 1.53 3.14
N PRO A 222 -13.79 2.57 3.64
CA PRO A 222 -13.18 3.49 4.59
C PRO A 222 -12.83 2.74 5.89
N PRO A 223 -11.91 3.27 6.70
CA PRO A 223 -11.23 4.57 6.55
C PRO A 223 -10.14 4.59 5.47
N ILE A 224 -9.84 5.77 4.92
CA ILE A 224 -8.73 5.96 3.99
C ILE A 224 -7.39 5.82 4.74
N ARG A 225 -6.69 4.72 4.48
CA ARG A 225 -5.45 4.33 5.16
C ARG A 225 -4.24 5.11 4.66
N CYS A 226 -3.15 5.04 5.43
CA CYS A 226 -1.84 5.60 5.08
C CYS A 226 -1.82 7.11 4.77
N THR A 227 -2.83 7.86 5.20
CA THR A 227 -2.92 9.31 4.96
C THR A 227 -2.00 10.11 5.88
N TYR A 228 -1.62 11.30 5.45
CA TYR A 228 -0.97 12.33 6.25
C TYR A 228 -1.78 13.62 6.13
N PHE A 229 -2.42 14.03 7.23
CA PHE A 229 -3.46 15.05 7.30
C PHE A 229 -4.54 14.89 6.23
N GLY A 230 -4.95 13.65 5.97
CA GLY A 230 -5.96 13.30 4.95
C GLY A 230 -5.47 13.35 3.50
N VAL A 231 -4.17 13.51 3.28
CA VAL A 231 -3.54 13.33 1.95
C VAL A 231 -2.94 11.94 1.85
N LEU A 232 -3.33 11.20 0.81
CA LEU A 232 -2.68 9.94 0.47
C LEU A 232 -1.59 10.20 -0.59
N ARG A 233 -0.32 9.95 -0.22
CA ARG A 233 0.84 9.94 -1.12
C ARG A 233 1.06 8.52 -1.62
N VAL A 234 1.03 8.30 -2.93
CA VAL A 234 1.22 6.98 -3.55
C VAL A 234 2.13 7.07 -4.76
N ARG A 235 2.92 6.02 -5.01
CA ARG A 235 3.63 5.89 -6.28
C ARG A 235 2.69 5.27 -7.30
N TRP A 236 2.54 5.93 -8.44
CA TRP A 236 1.72 5.46 -9.54
C TRP A 236 2.52 5.54 -10.82
N ARG A 237 2.85 4.36 -11.37
CA ARG A 237 3.77 4.21 -12.50
C ARG A 237 5.14 4.81 -12.16
N GLN A 238 5.56 5.86 -12.86
CA GLN A 238 6.88 6.49 -12.69
C GLN A 238 6.82 7.77 -11.85
N SER A 239 5.63 8.20 -11.39
CA SER A 239 5.45 9.46 -10.67
C SER A 239 4.80 9.26 -9.30
N ILE A 240 4.89 10.30 -8.47
CA ILE A 240 4.19 10.39 -7.19
C ILE A 240 2.83 11.08 -7.39
N GLY A 241 1.82 10.45 -6.85
CA GLY A 241 0.46 10.94 -6.79
C GLY A 241 0.06 11.40 -5.40
N PHE A 242 -0.70 12.48 -5.36
CA PHE A 242 -1.36 12.98 -4.17
C PHE A 242 -2.88 12.94 -4.39
N LEU A 243 -3.56 12.16 -3.56
CA LEU A 243 -5.01 12.14 -3.46
C LEU A 243 -5.41 12.91 -2.20
N VAL A 244 -6.18 13.99 -2.37
CA VAL A 244 -6.56 14.90 -1.28
C VAL A 244 -8.08 14.89 -1.11
N SER A 245 -8.55 14.48 0.06
CA SER A 245 -9.97 14.59 0.40
C SER A 245 -10.34 16.07 0.61
N SER A 246 -11.48 16.51 0.08
CA SER A 246 -12.01 17.86 0.32
C SER A 246 -12.33 18.15 1.79
N ALA A 247 -12.61 17.13 2.59
CA ALA A 247 -12.83 17.26 4.04
C ALA A 247 -11.53 17.27 4.85
N SER A 248 -10.38 16.99 4.22
CA SER A 248 -9.11 16.95 4.92
C SER A 248 -8.62 18.35 5.32
N PRO A 249 -7.96 18.51 6.48
CA PRO A 249 -7.31 19.77 6.84
C PRO A 249 -6.27 20.23 5.80
N ALA A 250 -5.62 19.26 5.15
CA ALA A 250 -4.61 19.51 4.14
C ALA A 250 -5.15 20.03 2.80
N PHE A 251 -6.46 19.96 2.56
CA PHE A 251 -7.06 20.55 1.37
C PHE A 251 -6.75 22.05 1.26
N GLY A 252 -6.72 22.75 2.40
CA GLY A 252 -6.32 24.16 2.48
C GLY A 252 -4.85 24.45 2.17
N TRP A 253 -3.98 23.43 2.06
CA TRP A 253 -2.59 23.58 1.63
C TRP A 253 -2.45 23.59 0.11
N THR A 254 -3.49 23.18 -0.61
CA THR A 254 -3.52 23.13 -2.07
C THR A 254 -3.94 24.48 -2.67
N SER A 255 -3.94 24.59 -4.00
CA SER A 255 -4.37 25.80 -4.68
C SER A 255 -5.83 26.14 -4.35
N PRO A 256 -6.18 27.40 -4.03
CA PRO A 256 -7.57 27.82 -3.85
C PRO A 256 -8.46 27.63 -5.09
N LEU A 257 -7.85 27.46 -6.26
CA LEU A 257 -8.53 27.23 -7.55
C LEU A 257 -8.70 25.73 -7.84
N LEU A 258 -8.31 24.85 -6.93
CA LEU A 258 -8.46 23.41 -7.11
C LEU A 258 -9.90 22.99 -6.82
N ASP A 259 -10.60 22.55 -7.85
CA ASP A 259 -11.94 21.98 -7.72
C ASP A 259 -11.85 20.47 -7.44
N PRO A 260 -12.38 19.98 -6.30
CA PRO A 260 -12.43 18.55 -6.02
C PRO A 260 -13.32 17.82 -7.02
N VAL A 261 -12.81 16.74 -7.60
CA VAL A 261 -13.57 15.92 -8.56
C VAL A 261 -14.62 15.07 -7.86
N ASP A 262 -15.75 14.86 -8.51
CA ASP A 262 -16.76 13.90 -8.06
C ASP A 262 -16.19 12.47 -8.16
N PRO A 263 -16.24 11.65 -7.09
CA PRO A 263 -15.72 10.28 -7.08
C PRO A 263 -16.32 9.36 -8.15
N SER A 264 -17.50 9.66 -8.69
CA SER A 264 -18.08 8.97 -9.84
C SER A 264 -17.20 9.05 -11.09
N SER A 265 -16.30 10.04 -11.19
CA SER A 265 -15.30 10.17 -12.25
C SER A 265 -14.32 8.99 -12.30
N PHE A 266 -14.18 8.23 -11.20
CA PHE A 266 -13.36 7.04 -11.10
C PHE A 266 -14.10 5.74 -11.49
N ILE A 267 -15.40 5.81 -11.82
CA ILE A 267 -16.18 4.67 -12.32
C ILE A 267 -15.86 4.46 -13.80
N VAL A 268 -14.66 3.96 -14.05
CA VAL A 268 -14.12 3.62 -15.37
C VAL A 268 -13.39 2.29 -15.28
N ASP A 269 -13.23 1.59 -16.40
CA ASP A 269 -12.35 0.40 -16.42
C ASP A 269 -10.97 0.76 -15.86
N PRO A 270 -10.52 0.09 -14.77
CA PRO A 270 -9.22 0.39 -14.19
C PRO A 270 -8.11 0.04 -15.18
N PRO A 271 -7.03 0.83 -15.24
CA PRO A 271 -5.89 0.47 -16.06
C PRO A 271 -5.23 -0.81 -15.51
N PRO A 272 -4.67 -1.68 -16.37
CA PRO A 272 -3.90 -2.82 -15.88
C PRO A 272 -2.68 -2.30 -15.11
N HIS A 273 -2.46 -2.81 -13.89
CA HIS A 273 -1.27 -2.49 -13.11
C HIS A 273 -0.09 -3.29 -13.69
N LEU A 274 0.79 -2.59 -14.38
CA LEU A 274 1.96 -3.17 -15.04
C LEU A 274 3.22 -2.47 -14.57
N PRO A 275 4.36 -3.18 -14.42
CA PRO A 275 5.62 -2.55 -14.04
C PRO A 275 5.98 -1.47 -15.05
N PRO A 276 6.83 -0.49 -14.69
CA PRO A 276 7.36 0.46 -15.67
C PRO A 276 7.89 -0.28 -16.92
N ASN A 277 7.41 0.10 -18.11
CA ASN A 277 7.69 -0.56 -19.41
C ASN A 277 7.18 -2.02 -19.56
N GLY A 278 6.39 -2.51 -18.60
CA GLY A 278 5.75 -3.81 -18.63
C GLY A 278 4.72 -3.93 -19.77
N LYS A 279 4.63 -5.12 -20.36
CA LYS A 279 3.65 -5.44 -21.40
C LYS A 279 2.87 -6.69 -21.01
N LEU A 280 1.54 -6.60 -21.10
CA LEU A 280 0.68 -7.77 -20.95
C LEU A 280 0.63 -8.55 -22.27
N LEU A 281 1.17 -9.76 -22.25
CA LEU A 281 1.22 -10.66 -23.40
C LEU A 281 0.57 -11.99 -23.05
N ALA A 282 -0.17 -12.57 -23.98
CA ALA A 282 -0.70 -13.93 -23.84
C ALA A 282 0.25 -14.93 -24.52
N SER A 283 0.60 -16.01 -23.82
CA SER A 283 1.31 -17.14 -24.40
C SER A 283 0.35 -18.11 -25.11
N GLY A 284 0.91 -18.97 -25.96
CA GLY A 284 0.18 -20.12 -26.49
C GLY A 284 -0.06 -21.19 -25.43
N VAL A 285 -1.02 -22.07 -25.70
CA VAL A 285 -1.34 -23.22 -24.83
C VAL A 285 -0.09 -24.07 -24.59
N GLY A 286 0.14 -24.46 -23.32
CA GLY A 286 1.27 -25.32 -22.92
C GLY A 286 2.61 -24.58 -22.78
N VAL A 287 2.63 -23.25 -22.94
CA VAL A 287 3.85 -22.45 -22.77
C VAL A 287 3.79 -21.67 -21.46
N SER A 288 4.72 -21.96 -20.54
CA SER A 288 4.82 -21.26 -19.26
C SER A 288 5.19 -19.78 -19.42
N CYS A 289 4.77 -18.92 -18.47
CA CYS A 289 5.09 -17.48 -18.50
C CYS A 289 6.60 -17.23 -18.57
N ALA A 290 7.38 -17.95 -17.76
CA ALA A 290 8.84 -17.82 -17.73
C ALA A 290 9.45 -18.11 -19.11
N THR A 291 9.07 -19.22 -19.74
CA THR A 291 9.59 -19.60 -21.07
C THR A 291 9.18 -18.59 -22.13
N PHE A 292 7.93 -18.10 -22.08
CA PHE A 292 7.40 -17.17 -23.06
C PHE A 292 8.11 -15.80 -23.02
N CYS A 293 8.35 -15.27 -21.81
CA CYS A 293 9.06 -14.01 -21.61
C CYS A 293 10.55 -14.13 -21.96
N GLN A 294 11.21 -15.21 -21.53
CA GLN A 294 12.63 -15.43 -21.80
C GLN A 294 12.92 -15.47 -23.31
N LYS A 295 12.07 -16.14 -24.11
CA LYS A 295 12.18 -16.18 -25.57
C LYS A 295 12.09 -14.81 -26.25
N ARG A 296 11.56 -13.80 -25.55
CA ARG A 296 11.41 -12.42 -26.03
C ARG A 296 12.41 -11.46 -25.39
N GLY A 297 13.42 -11.98 -24.69
CA GLY A 297 14.42 -11.17 -23.99
C GLY A 297 13.87 -10.40 -22.79
N GLY A 298 12.74 -10.83 -22.23
CA GLY A 298 12.11 -10.20 -21.06
C GLY A 298 12.15 -11.10 -19.82
N LEU A 299 11.83 -10.52 -18.67
CA LEU A 299 11.63 -11.22 -17.40
C LEU A 299 10.12 -11.33 -17.13
N CYS A 300 9.66 -12.52 -16.71
CA CYS A 300 8.30 -12.69 -16.19
C CYS A 300 8.28 -12.28 -14.72
N VAL A 301 7.41 -11.34 -14.35
CA VAL A 301 7.18 -10.94 -12.95
C VAL A 301 5.90 -11.64 -12.49
N SER A 302 6.04 -12.85 -11.94
CA SER A 302 4.90 -13.70 -11.58
C SER A 302 4.05 -13.11 -10.46
N GLU A 303 4.64 -12.30 -9.58
CA GLU A 303 3.92 -11.63 -8.49
C GLU A 303 2.90 -10.59 -9.04
N ASP A 304 3.19 -10.00 -10.20
CA ASP A 304 2.32 -9.02 -10.85
C ASP A 304 1.17 -9.65 -11.65
N LEU A 305 1.23 -10.96 -11.89
CA LEU A 305 0.15 -11.67 -12.61
C LEU A 305 -1.18 -11.60 -11.85
N LEU A 306 -1.14 -11.37 -10.54
CA LEU A 306 -2.31 -11.15 -9.71
C LEU A 306 -3.14 -9.95 -10.19
N PHE A 307 -2.50 -8.88 -10.69
CA PHE A 307 -3.20 -7.66 -11.14
C PHE A 307 -3.94 -7.82 -12.46
N VAL A 308 -3.60 -8.85 -13.23
CA VAL A 308 -4.24 -9.18 -14.51
C VAL A 308 -5.04 -10.48 -14.41
N ASN A 309 -5.15 -11.06 -13.22
CA ASN A 309 -5.96 -12.24 -12.91
C ASN A 309 -7.43 -11.88 -12.64
N THR A 310 -8.00 -10.98 -13.44
CA THR A 310 -9.44 -10.69 -13.44
C THR A 310 -10.07 -11.23 -14.70
N CYS A 311 -11.32 -11.68 -14.61
CA CYS A 311 -12.03 -12.20 -15.79
C CYS A 311 -12.05 -11.16 -16.93
N GLU A 312 -12.26 -9.89 -16.60
CA GLU A 312 -12.28 -8.80 -17.57
C GLU A 312 -10.93 -8.62 -18.27
N ALA A 313 -9.82 -8.64 -17.53
CA ALA A 313 -8.48 -8.49 -18.09
C ALA A 313 -8.08 -9.72 -18.95
N LEU A 314 -8.43 -10.92 -18.50
CA LEU A 314 -8.14 -12.16 -19.20
C LEU A 314 -8.97 -12.29 -20.48
N ALA A 315 -10.27 -11.97 -20.45
CA ALA A 315 -11.15 -12.01 -21.62
C ALA A 315 -10.73 -11.05 -22.73
N LYS A 316 -10.06 -9.94 -22.38
CA LYS A 316 -9.46 -9.00 -23.36
C LYS A 316 -8.28 -9.60 -24.15
N LYS A 317 -7.67 -10.70 -23.68
CA LYS A 317 -6.47 -11.32 -24.29
C LYS A 317 -6.64 -12.79 -24.66
N LEU A 318 -7.60 -13.49 -24.04
CA LEU A 318 -7.84 -14.91 -24.20
C LEU A 318 -9.28 -15.13 -24.68
N GLU A 319 -9.43 -15.95 -25.71
CA GLU A 319 -10.75 -16.45 -26.13
C GLU A 319 -11.25 -17.49 -25.11
N CYS A 320 -12.13 -17.04 -24.22
CA CYS A 320 -12.73 -17.83 -23.15
C CYS A 320 -14.26 -17.75 -23.21
N THR A 321 -14.94 -18.87 -22.97
CA THR A 321 -16.42 -18.94 -22.90
C THR A 321 -16.96 -18.68 -21.49
N ALA A 322 -16.12 -18.88 -20.47
CA ALA A 322 -16.44 -18.65 -19.07
C ALA A 322 -15.15 -18.34 -18.28
N CYS A 323 -15.30 -17.68 -17.13
CA CYS A 323 -14.24 -17.50 -16.14
C CYS A 323 -14.59 -18.27 -14.88
N GLU A 324 -13.72 -19.18 -14.47
CA GLU A 324 -13.87 -19.97 -13.25
C GLU A 324 -12.81 -19.54 -12.23
N SER A 325 -13.17 -19.53 -10.95
CA SER A 325 -12.22 -19.28 -9.87
C SER A 325 -11.20 -20.41 -9.81
N SER A 326 -9.91 -20.07 -9.75
CA SER A 326 -8.80 -21.01 -9.68
C SER A 326 -7.74 -20.51 -8.69
N GLU A 327 -7.11 -21.43 -7.99
CA GLU A 327 -6.06 -21.17 -6.99
C GLU A 327 -4.80 -21.99 -7.33
N GLY A 328 -3.62 -21.47 -7.00
CA GLY A 328 -2.34 -22.17 -7.18
C GLY A 328 -1.26 -21.31 -7.82
N ALA A 329 -0.06 -21.88 -7.98
CA ALA A 329 1.10 -21.16 -8.53
C ALA A 329 1.03 -20.92 -10.05
N GLU A 330 0.06 -21.52 -10.74
CA GLU A 330 -0.10 -21.42 -12.20
C GLU A 330 -1.19 -20.44 -12.64
N ILE A 331 -1.73 -19.62 -11.72
CA ILE A 331 -2.70 -18.57 -12.06
C ILE A 331 -2.00 -17.31 -12.63
N PRO A 332 -2.61 -16.61 -13.60
CA PRO A 332 -3.82 -16.98 -14.34
C PRO A 332 -3.57 -18.15 -15.32
N ALA A 333 -4.51 -19.10 -15.36
CA ALA A 333 -4.47 -20.26 -16.25
C ALA A 333 -5.65 -20.27 -17.22
N ARG A 334 -5.41 -20.72 -18.46
CA ARG A 334 -6.46 -21.03 -19.43
C ARG A 334 -6.70 -22.54 -19.43
N VAL A 335 -7.91 -22.97 -19.09
CA VAL A 335 -8.32 -24.36 -19.30
C VAL A 335 -8.64 -24.55 -20.77
N VAL A 336 -7.91 -25.46 -21.43
CA VAL A 336 -8.23 -25.89 -22.79
C VAL A 336 -9.05 -27.15 -22.67
N ALA A 337 -10.17 -27.23 -23.41
CA ALA A 337 -11.10 -28.35 -23.37
C ALA A 337 -10.34 -29.69 -23.33
N ARG A 338 -10.69 -30.57 -22.38
CA ARG A 338 -10.12 -31.91 -22.26
C ARG A 338 -10.29 -32.65 -23.58
N GLN A 339 -9.22 -32.83 -24.35
CA GLN A 339 -9.10 -34.06 -25.13
C GLN A 339 -8.66 -35.14 -24.13
N SER A 340 -9.62 -35.82 -23.52
CA SER A 340 -9.35 -37.06 -22.78
C SER A 340 -8.83 -38.09 -23.77
N PRO A 341 -7.63 -38.67 -23.59
CA PRO A 341 -7.18 -39.80 -24.40
C PRO A 341 -7.77 -41.14 -23.94
N LEU A 342 -8.66 -41.14 -22.93
CA LEU A 342 -9.00 -42.36 -22.16
C LEU A 342 -10.46 -42.82 -22.23
N PHE A 343 -11.28 -42.25 -23.11
CA PHE A 343 -12.57 -42.86 -23.47
C PHE A 343 -12.82 -42.65 -24.96
N GLY A 344 -12.34 -43.60 -25.75
CA GLY A 344 -12.76 -43.86 -27.12
C GLY A 344 -13.54 -45.16 -27.18
#